data_AF-A0A2Y9JAY7-F1
#
_entry.id   AF-A0A2Y9JAY7-F1
#
_cell.length_a   1.000
_cell.length_b   1.000
_cell.length_c   1.000
_cell.angle_alpha   90.00
_cell.angle_beta   90.00
_cell.angle_gamma   90.00
#
_symmetry.space_group_name_H-M   'P 1'
#
loop_
_entity.id
_entity.type
_entity.pdbx_description
1 polymer ?
#
loop_
_entity_poly.entity_id
_entity_poly.type
_entity_poly.pdbx_seq_one_letter_code
_entity_poly.pdbx_strand_id
1 'polypeptide(L)'
;MFHGIPAAPGIGAPGNKPELYEEVKLYKNAREREKYDNMAELFAVVKTVQALEKAYIKDCVTPNEYTAACSRLLVQYKAAFRQVQGTEISSIDEFCRKFRLDCPLAMERIREDRPITIKDDKGNLNRCIADVVSLFITVMDKLRLEIRAMDEIQPDLRELMETMHRMSHLPPDFEGRQTVSQWCARCSSIWSRPTTPSTASCTPELSGPGSPGGLCCAPRACRPDSPPVSCHPEWLHLGAHPWCLNPISSHPPHNKDTF
;
A
#
# COMPACT_ATOMS: atom_id res chain seq x y z
N MET A 1 26.97 80.62 -37.46
CA MET A 1 26.84 79.75 -38.64
C MET A 1 26.65 78.32 -38.16
N PHE A 2 25.43 77.80 -38.19
CA PHE A 2 25.17 76.39 -37.91
C PHE A 2 25.31 75.61 -39.21
N HIS A 3 26.18 74.60 -39.23
CA HIS A 3 26.32 73.71 -40.38
C HIS A 3 25.27 72.60 -40.27
N GLY A 4 24.44 72.45 -41.31
CA GLY A 4 23.42 71.41 -41.36
C GLY A 4 24.05 70.02 -41.52
N ILE A 5 23.57 69.05 -40.74
CA ILE A 5 23.93 67.64 -40.86
C ILE A 5 23.26 67.09 -42.13
N PRO A 6 23.96 66.40 -43.03
CA PRO A 6 23.35 65.81 -44.22
C PRO A 6 22.39 64.68 -43.84
N ALA A 7 21.20 64.67 -44.44
CA ALA A 7 20.21 63.63 -44.21
C ALA A 7 20.71 62.28 -44.76
N ALA A 8 20.75 61.25 -43.90
CA ALA A 8 21.06 59.89 -44.32
C ALA A 8 19.92 59.31 -45.18
N PRO A 9 20.21 58.67 -46.33
CA PRO A 9 19.18 58.07 -47.16
C PRO A 9 18.68 56.75 -46.56
N GLY A 10 17.36 56.57 -46.53
CA GLY A 10 16.76 55.25 -46.37
C GLY A 10 16.51 54.75 -44.94
N ILE A 11 15.86 55.55 -44.09
CA ILE A 11 14.98 54.94 -43.07
C ILE A 11 13.79 54.36 -43.84
N GLY A 12 13.87 53.06 -44.17
CA GLY A 12 12.72 52.33 -44.66
C GLY A 12 11.59 52.47 -43.64
N ALA A 13 10.38 52.77 -44.11
CA ALA A 13 9.21 52.88 -43.25
C ALA A 13 9.12 51.62 -42.36
N PRO A 14 8.79 51.75 -41.05
CA PRO A 14 8.64 50.59 -40.19
C PRO A 14 7.59 49.68 -40.82
N GLY A 15 8.04 48.53 -41.34
CA GLY A 15 7.17 47.58 -42.02
C GLY A 15 6.00 47.25 -41.11
N ASN A 16 4.78 47.36 -41.62
CA ASN A 16 3.58 47.14 -40.81
C ASN A 16 3.64 45.74 -40.20
N LYS A 17 3.63 45.65 -38.86
CA LYS A 17 3.74 44.43 -38.08
C LYS A 17 2.35 43.99 -37.61
N PRO A 18 1.56 43.25 -38.43
CA PRO A 18 0.20 42.86 -38.07
C PRO A 18 0.13 42.09 -36.75
N GLU A 19 1.19 41.36 -36.40
CA GLU A 19 1.30 40.56 -35.17
C GLU A 19 1.24 41.38 -33.87
N LEU A 20 1.41 42.71 -33.94
CA LEU A 20 1.30 43.60 -32.77
C LEU A 20 -0.14 44.07 -32.50
N TYR A 21 -1.08 43.81 -33.41
CA TYR A 21 -2.48 44.23 -33.30
C TYR A 21 -3.43 43.06 -32.92
N GLU A 22 -2.90 41.86 -32.68
CA GLU A 22 -3.67 40.68 -32.26
C GLU A 22 -3.19 40.17 -30.88
N GLU A 23 -4.12 39.81 -30.00
CA GLU A 23 -3.80 39.22 -28.70
C GLU A 23 -3.32 37.77 -28.83
N VAL A 24 -2.11 37.49 -28.31
CA VAL A 24 -1.52 36.14 -28.34
C VAL A 24 -2.24 35.23 -27.34
N LYS A 25 -2.93 34.20 -27.86
CA LYS A 25 -3.59 33.16 -27.07
C LYS A 25 -2.64 32.01 -26.74
N LEU A 26 -2.71 31.52 -25.51
CA LEU A 26 -1.87 30.41 -25.02
C LEU A 26 -2.13 29.09 -25.77
N TYR A 27 -3.39 28.82 -26.12
CA TYR A 27 -3.82 27.64 -26.88
C TYR A 27 -4.75 28.04 -28.03
N LYS A 28 -4.76 27.23 -29.09
CA LYS A 28 -5.61 27.39 -30.28
C LYS A 28 -6.59 26.23 -30.48
N ASN A 29 -6.40 25.12 -29.77
CA ASN A 29 -7.27 23.94 -29.84
C ASN A 29 -7.50 23.29 -28.45
N ALA A 30 -8.47 22.38 -28.37
CA ALA A 30 -8.87 21.75 -27.10
C ALA A 30 -7.74 20.91 -26.47
N ARG A 31 -6.90 20.25 -27.29
CA ARG A 31 -5.77 19.41 -26.84
C ARG A 31 -4.66 20.25 -26.22
N GLU A 32 -4.35 21.40 -26.80
CA GLU A 32 -3.42 22.37 -26.20
C GLU A 32 -3.96 22.92 -24.88
N ARG A 33 -5.27 23.22 -24.80
CA ARG A 33 -5.90 23.68 -23.54
C ARG A 33 -5.68 22.66 -22.42
N GLU A 34 -6.02 21.39 -22.65
CA GLU A 34 -5.81 20.30 -21.68
C GLU A 34 -4.33 20.11 -21.32
N LYS A 35 -3.42 20.18 -22.30
CA LYS A 35 -1.97 20.15 -22.05
C LYS A 35 -1.53 21.27 -21.09
N TYR A 36 -1.99 22.50 -21.31
CA TYR A 36 -1.64 23.62 -20.44
C TYR A 36 -2.31 23.56 -19.07
N ASP A 37 -3.52 22.99 -18.97
CA ASP A 37 -4.23 22.76 -17.71
C ASP A 37 -3.44 21.80 -16.81
N ASN A 38 -3.02 20.65 -17.36
CA ASN A 38 -2.17 19.68 -16.66
C ASN A 38 -0.81 20.28 -16.26
N MET A 39 -0.21 21.12 -17.12
CA MET A 39 1.03 21.84 -16.79
C MET A 39 0.82 22.90 -15.69
N ALA A 40 -0.33 23.58 -15.66
CA ALA A 40 -0.67 24.54 -14.62
C ALA A 40 -0.87 23.84 -13.26
N GLU A 41 -1.53 22.69 -13.24
CA GLU A 41 -1.69 21.87 -12.03
C GLU A 41 -0.34 21.40 -11.47
N LEU A 42 0.54 20.84 -12.32
CA LEU A 42 1.90 20.47 -11.91
C LEU A 42 2.68 21.67 -11.35
N PHE A 43 2.61 22.82 -12.02
CA PHE A 43 3.25 24.06 -11.55
C PHE A 43 2.71 24.48 -10.18
N ALA A 44 1.38 24.44 -9.99
CA ALA A 44 0.71 24.81 -8.75
C ALA A 44 1.08 23.88 -7.59
N VAL A 45 1.09 22.56 -7.81
CA VAL A 45 1.48 21.58 -6.79
C VAL A 45 2.92 21.79 -6.34
N VAL A 46 3.89 21.91 -7.25
CA VAL A 46 5.31 22.11 -6.87
C VAL A 46 5.51 23.46 -6.16
N LYS A 47 4.81 24.51 -6.60
CA LYS A 47 4.81 25.83 -5.92
C LYS A 47 4.23 25.73 -4.50
N THR A 48 3.20 24.91 -4.31
CA THR A 48 2.53 24.68 -3.03
C THR A 48 3.42 23.88 -2.07
N VAL A 49 4.12 22.85 -2.54
CA VAL A 49 5.15 22.15 -1.74
C VAL A 49 6.23 23.14 -1.29
N GLN A 50 6.74 23.98 -2.20
CA GLN A 50 7.76 25.00 -1.85
C GLN A 50 7.26 26.00 -0.80
N ALA A 51 5.96 26.33 -0.81
CA ALA A 51 5.34 27.19 0.19
C ALA A 51 5.17 26.47 1.54
N LEU A 52 4.75 25.21 1.54
CA LEU A 52 4.61 24.37 2.74
C LEU A 52 5.95 24.16 3.45
N GLU A 53 7.02 23.85 2.72
CA GLU A 53 8.38 23.75 3.28
C GLU A 53 8.80 25.06 3.95
N LYS A 54 8.57 26.20 3.30
CA LYS A 54 8.87 27.53 3.87
C LYS A 54 8.00 27.87 5.09
N ALA A 55 6.77 27.38 5.16
CA ALA A 55 5.89 27.58 6.31
C ALA A 55 6.34 26.73 7.51
N TYR A 56 6.79 25.49 7.26
CA TYR A 56 7.33 24.60 8.29
C TYR A 56 8.66 25.12 8.85
N ILE A 57 9.59 25.60 8.00
CA ILE A 57 10.86 26.24 8.42
C ILE A 57 10.61 27.50 9.30
N LYS A 58 9.43 28.11 9.22
CA LYS A 58 9.03 29.29 10.01
C LYS A 58 8.17 28.92 11.22
N ASP A 59 8.08 27.65 11.59
CA ASP A 59 7.23 27.12 12.68
C ASP A 59 5.74 27.54 12.58
N CYS A 60 5.26 27.82 11.36
CA CYS A 60 3.88 28.28 11.13
C CYS A 60 2.88 27.11 10.99
N VAL A 61 3.35 25.86 11.02
CA VAL A 61 2.57 24.63 10.81
C VAL A 61 3.10 23.55 11.74
N THR A 62 2.23 22.80 12.42
CA THR A 62 2.69 21.74 13.33
C THR A 62 3.29 20.55 12.56
N PRO A 63 4.19 19.75 13.16
CA PRO A 63 4.80 18.60 12.48
C PRO A 63 3.78 17.58 11.95
N ASN A 64 2.66 17.38 12.65
CA ASN A 64 1.61 16.45 12.24
C ASN A 64 0.86 16.94 10.99
N GLU A 65 0.45 18.21 10.99
CA GLU A 65 -0.23 18.85 9.85
C GLU A 65 0.69 18.92 8.63
N TYR A 66 1.95 19.33 8.83
CA TYR A 66 2.97 19.35 7.80
C TYR A 66 3.14 17.95 7.16
N THR A 67 3.30 16.91 7.98
CA THR A 67 3.54 15.54 7.49
C THR A 67 2.34 15.05 6.67
N ALA A 68 1.12 15.27 7.15
CA ALA A 68 -0.11 14.91 6.42
C ALA A 68 -0.32 15.73 5.14
N ALA A 69 -0.01 17.03 5.14
CA ALA A 69 -0.13 17.88 3.96
C ALA A 69 0.92 17.55 2.90
N CYS A 70 2.19 17.42 3.30
CA CYS A 70 3.30 17.11 2.40
C CYS A 70 3.12 15.72 1.76
N SER A 71 2.68 14.72 2.53
CA SER A 71 2.40 13.38 1.98
C SER A 71 1.32 13.39 0.89
N ARG A 72 0.23 14.16 1.09
CA ARG A 72 -0.82 14.32 0.07
C ARG A 72 -0.31 15.06 -1.17
N LEU A 73 0.45 16.15 -0.99
CA LEU A 73 1.03 16.91 -2.09
C LEU A 73 2.02 16.09 -2.91
N LEU A 74 2.83 15.21 -2.31
CA LEU A 74 3.74 14.32 -3.03
C LEU A 74 2.99 13.27 -3.87
N VAL A 75 1.87 12.75 -3.37
CA VAL A 75 0.98 11.86 -4.16
C VAL A 75 0.33 12.62 -5.33
N GLN A 76 -0.18 13.84 -5.09
CA GLN A 76 -0.72 14.71 -6.14
C GLN A 76 0.34 15.07 -7.19
N TYR A 77 1.55 15.41 -6.76
CA TYR A 77 2.69 15.67 -7.64
C TYR A 77 2.98 14.46 -8.55
N LYS A 78 3.02 13.24 -8.00
CA LYS A 78 3.23 12.02 -8.80
C LYS A 78 2.13 11.79 -9.84
N ALA A 79 0.88 12.16 -9.54
CA ALA A 79 -0.23 12.10 -10.50
C ALA A 79 -0.11 13.20 -11.59
N ALA A 80 0.07 14.45 -11.19
CA ALA A 80 0.19 15.59 -12.11
C ALA A 80 1.43 15.46 -13.03
N PHE A 81 2.57 15.01 -12.50
CA PHE A 81 3.77 14.79 -13.29
C PHE A 81 3.56 13.70 -14.34
N ARG A 82 2.84 12.60 -14.02
CA ARG A 82 2.49 11.56 -15.02
C ARG A 82 1.58 12.07 -16.14
N GLN A 83 0.73 13.06 -15.88
CA GLN A 83 -0.13 13.68 -16.92
C GLN A 83 0.64 14.64 -17.83
N VAL A 84 1.71 15.28 -17.33
CA VAL A 84 2.56 16.20 -18.08
C VAL A 84 3.72 15.50 -18.79
N GLN A 85 4.16 14.35 -18.27
CA GLN A 85 5.28 13.58 -18.81
C GLN A 85 5.01 13.13 -20.26
N GLY A 86 5.97 13.42 -21.14
CA GLY A 86 5.87 13.10 -22.56
C GLY A 86 7.06 13.64 -23.34
N THR A 87 6.96 13.69 -24.68
CA THR A 87 8.08 14.03 -25.57
C THR A 87 8.71 15.41 -25.33
N GLU A 88 7.95 16.36 -24.76
CA GLU A 88 8.42 17.73 -24.47
C GLU A 88 8.92 17.96 -23.03
N ILE A 89 8.64 17.03 -22.11
CA ILE A 89 8.95 17.11 -20.68
C ILE A 89 9.24 15.68 -20.22
N SER A 90 10.52 15.32 -20.19
CA SER A 90 10.97 13.99 -19.74
C SER A 90 11.19 13.93 -18.24
N SER A 91 11.59 15.06 -17.63
CA SER A 91 11.95 15.18 -16.21
C SER A 91 11.36 16.42 -15.55
N ILE A 92 11.24 16.39 -14.22
CA ILE A 92 10.78 17.54 -13.45
C ILE A 92 11.81 18.70 -13.47
N ASP A 93 13.12 18.41 -13.47
CA ASP A 93 14.16 19.44 -13.60
C ASP A 93 14.09 20.17 -14.96
N GLU A 94 13.70 19.48 -16.04
CA GLU A 94 13.43 20.09 -17.35
C GLU A 94 12.19 20.99 -17.32
N PHE A 95 11.10 20.54 -16.71
CA PHE A 95 9.90 21.37 -16.50
C PHE A 95 10.22 22.64 -15.71
N CYS A 96 10.94 22.50 -14.58
CA CYS A 96 11.36 23.62 -13.76
C CYS A 96 12.26 24.59 -14.54
N ARG A 97 13.16 24.10 -15.40
CA ARG A 97 13.99 24.95 -16.27
C ARG A 97 13.14 25.68 -17.33
N LYS A 98 12.21 24.99 -17.99
CA LYS A 98 11.35 25.55 -19.07
C LYS A 98 10.45 26.67 -18.55
N PHE A 99 9.85 26.49 -17.37
CA PHE A 99 8.92 27.46 -16.77
C PHE A 99 9.57 28.35 -15.69
N ARG A 100 10.91 28.33 -15.55
CA ARG A 100 11.69 29.08 -14.55
C ARG A 100 11.18 28.91 -13.10
N LEU A 101 10.82 27.68 -12.75
CA LEU A 101 10.30 27.31 -11.44
C LEU A 101 11.45 27.09 -10.44
N ASP A 102 11.92 28.17 -9.82
CA ASP A 102 12.92 28.09 -8.75
C ASP A 102 12.29 27.67 -7.41
N CYS A 103 12.38 26.38 -7.08
CA CYS A 103 11.75 25.74 -5.92
C CYS A 103 12.66 24.68 -5.27
N PRO A 104 13.83 25.05 -4.72
CA PRO A 104 14.86 24.08 -4.30
C PRO A 104 14.41 23.12 -3.18
N LEU A 105 13.58 23.58 -2.24
CA LEU A 105 13.08 22.76 -1.12
C LEU A 105 12.10 21.70 -1.63
N ALA A 106 11.17 22.11 -2.50
CA ALA A 106 10.24 21.17 -3.14
C ALA A 106 10.99 20.13 -3.98
N MET A 107 12.02 20.53 -4.72
CA MET A 107 12.84 19.59 -5.51
C MET A 107 13.59 18.59 -4.62
N GLU A 108 14.01 18.97 -3.42
CA GLU A 108 14.61 18.05 -2.45
C GLU A 108 13.59 17.03 -1.91
N ARG A 109 12.41 17.49 -1.48
CA ARG A 109 11.31 16.61 -1.04
C ARG A 109 10.81 15.67 -2.14
N ILE A 110 10.75 16.17 -3.38
CA ILE A 110 10.35 15.39 -4.56
C ILE A 110 11.38 14.29 -4.88
N ARG A 111 12.68 14.53 -4.70
CA ARG A 111 13.72 13.51 -4.89
C ARG A 111 13.74 12.45 -3.78
N GLU A 112 13.44 12.84 -2.54
CA GLU A 112 13.32 11.88 -1.43
C GLU A 112 11.97 11.15 -1.36
N ASP A 113 10.94 11.68 -2.04
CA ASP A 113 9.55 11.20 -2.04
C ASP A 113 8.92 11.09 -0.63
N ARG A 114 9.41 11.87 0.34
CA ARG A 114 8.94 11.88 1.74
C ARG A 114 9.04 13.25 2.44
N PRO A 115 8.15 13.55 3.41
CA PRO A 115 8.23 14.75 4.25
C PRO A 115 9.52 14.83 5.08
N ILE A 116 10.01 16.04 5.37
CA ILE A 116 11.29 16.28 6.09
C ILE A 116 11.30 15.73 7.53
N THR A 117 10.12 15.52 8.11
CA THR A 117 9.89 14.92 9.43
C THR A 117 10.18 13.41 9.45
N ILE A 118 10.01 12.73 8.32
CA ILE A 118 10.26 11.28 8.18
C ILE A 118 11.73 11.09 7.76
N LYS A 119 12.64 11.36 8.71
CA LYS A 119 14.05 11.01 8.56
C LYS A 119 14.25 9.52 8.79
N ASP A 120 14.62 8.85 7.71
CA ASP A 120 15.05 7.45 7.63
C ASP A 120 14.05 6.40 8.13
N ASP A 121 13.73 5.46 7.23
CA ASP A 121 13.06 4.20 7.53
C ASP A 121 13.83 3.32 8.56
N LYS A 122 15.00 3.74 9.05
CA LYS A 122 15.72 3.10 10.17
C LYS A 122 14.83 2.88 11.39
N GLY A 123 13.92 3.80 11.72
CA GLY A 123 12.97 3.60 12.82
C GLY A 123 11.99 2.43 12.56
N ASN A 124 11.43 2.38 11.35
CA ASN A 124 10.51 1.32 10.92
C ASN A 124 11.23 -0.01 10.67
N LEU A 125 12.47 0.03 10.18
CA LEU A 125 13.34 -1.11 9.95
C LEU A 125 13.80 -1.72 11.28
N ASN A 126 14.27 -0.92 12.23
CA ASN A 126 14.64 -1.40 13.56
C ASN A 126 13.43 -2.03 14.27
N ARG A 127 12.23 -1.45 14.09
CA ARG A 127 10.98 -2.04 14.56
C ARG A 127 10.66 -3.36 13.85
N CYS A 128 10.66 -3.41 12.52
CA CYS A 128 10.43 -4.65 11.77
C CYS A 128 11.48 -5.74 12.08
N ILE A 129 12.74 -5.37 12.35
CA ILE A 129 13.79 -6.29 12.81
C ILE A 129 13.44 -6.81 14.20
N ALA A 130 13.06 -5.94 15.15
CA ALA A 130 12.63 -6.35 16.48
C ALA A 130 11.39 -7.27 16.44
N ASP A 131 10.39 -6.94 15.60
CA ASP A 131 9.18 -7.75 15.41
C ASP A 131 9.53 -9.14 14.84
N VAL A 132 10.36 -9.22 13.78
CA VAL A 132 10.83 -10.49 13.20
C VAL A 132 11.65 -11.32 14.21
N VAL A 133 12.59 -10.70 14.93
CA VAL A 133 13.41 -11.38 15.94
C VAL A 133 12.54 -11.89 17.09
N SER A 134 11.59 -11.09 17.56
CA SER A 134 10.62 -11.47 18.59
C SER A 134 9.79 -12.69 18.16
N LEU A 135 9.22 -12.66 16.96
CA LEU A 135 8.44 -13.77 16.41
C LEU A 135 9.27 -15.05 16.23
N PHE A 136 10.54 -14.94 15.80
CA PHE A 136 11.46 -16.09 15.77
C PHE A 136 11.71 -16.68 17.17
N ILE A 137 11.92 -15.84 18.19
CA ILE A 137 12.10 -16.29 19.57
C ILE A 137 10.81 -16.98 20.07
N THR A 138 9.65 -16.37 19.87
CA THR A 138 8.35 -16.94 20.30
C THR A 138 8.08 -18.30 19.66
N VAL A 139 8.27 -18.45 18.35
CA VAL A 139 8.09 -19.74 17.65
C VAL A 139 9.09 -20.78 18.16
N MET A 140 10.36 -20.40 18.35
CA MET A 140 11.40 -21.31 18.86
C MET A 140 11.11 -21.76 20.30
N ASP A 141 10.67 -20.85 21.17
CA ASP A 141 10.41 -21.16 22.58
C ASP A 141 9.10 -21.94 22.75
N LYS A 142 8.06 -21.69 21.93
CA LYS A 142 6.88 -22.58 21.86
C LYS A 142 7.28 -24.03 21.54
N LEU A 143 8.17 -24.24 20.56
CA LEU A 143 8.68 -25.57 20.21
C LEU A 143 9.54 -26.20 21.33
N ARG A 144 10.32 -25.40 22.07
CA ARG A 144 11.12 -25.87 23.21
C ARG A 144 10.27 -26.26 24.43
N LEU A 145 9.13 -25.60 24.63
CA LEU A 145 8.14 -25.91 25.67
C LEU A 145 7.26 -27.12 25.30
N GLU A 146 7.61 -27.86 24.24
CA GLU A 146 6.83 -28.97 23.69
C GLU A 146 5.38 -28.63 23.31
N ILE A 147 5.08 -27.35 23.03
CA ILE A 147 3.80 -26.96 22.45
C ILE A 147 3.78 -27.52 21.03
N ARG A 148 2.93 -28.54 20.83
CA ARG A 148 2.76 -29.28 19.57
C ARG A 148 1.39 -29.05 18.93
N ALA A 149 0.54 -28.25 19.56
CA ALA A 149 -0.78 -27.85 19.06
C ALA A 149 -0.61 -26.95 17.83
N MET A 150 -1.27 -27.29 16.72
CA MET A 150 -1.05 -26.62 15.42
C MET A 150 -1.61 -25.20 15.42
N ASP A 151 -2.76 -25.02 16.08
CA ASP A 151 -3.47 -23.77 16.35
C ASP A 151 -2.65 -22.78 17.20
N GLU A 152 -1.74 -23.27 18.05
CA GLU A 152 -0.83 -22.42 18.84
C GLU A 152 0.44 -21.99 18.08
N ILE A 153 0.87 -22.74 17.06
CA ILE A 153 2.14 -22.48 16.33
C ILE A 153 1.89 -21.75 15.00
N GLN A 154 0.80 -22.08 14.31
CA GLN A 154 0.51 -21.58 12.96
C GLN A 154 0.30 -20.05 12.87
N PRO A 155 -0.37 -19.38 13.84
CA PRO A 155 -0.55 -17.92 13.81
C PRO A 155 0.79 -17.17 13.85
N ASP A 156 1.64 -17.46 14.83
CA ASP A 156 2.97 -16.83 14.98
C ASP A 156 3.85 -17.05 13.73
N LEU A 157 3.84 -18.27 13.18
CA LEU A 157 4.63 -18.61 12.00
C LEU A 157 4.12 -17.89 10.73
N ARG A 158 2.81 -17.64 10.64
CA ARG A 158 2.20 -16.83 9.57
C ARG A 158 2.55 -15.36 9.73
N GLU A 159 2.41 -14.81 10.93
CA GLU A 159 2.77 -13.42 11.23
C GLU A 159 4.26 -13.15 10.99
N LEU A 160 5.13 -14.12 11.33
CA LEU A 160 6.55 -14.11 10.99
C LEU A 160 6.75 -14.04 9.47
N MET A 161 6.08 -14.90 8.70
CA MET A 161 6.17 -14.89 7.24
C MET A 161 5.76 -13.54 6.66
N GLU A 162 4.61 -13.00 7.06
CA GLU A 162 4.07 -11.74 6.55
C GLU A 162 4.98 -10.55 6.91
N THR A 163 5.50 -10.53 8.14
CA THR A 163 6.45 -9.49 8.60
C THR A 163 7.79 -9.59 7.85
N MET A 164 8.29 -10.79 7.56
CA MET A 164 9.48 -10.99 6.71
C MET A 164 9.28 -10.57 5.25
N HIS A 165 8.06 -10.69 4.70
CA HIS A 165 7.74 -10.19 3.35
C HIS A 165 7.63 -8.66 3.32
N ARG A 166 7.13 -8.05 4.40
CA ARG A 166 7.03 -6.58 4.55
C ARG A 166 8.40 -5.88 4.63
N MET A 167 9.47 -6.60 4.99
CA MET A 167 10.83 -6.04 5.11
C MET A 167 11.51 -5.86 3.74
N SER A 168 11.38 -4.68 3.14
CA SER A 168 11.95 -4.32 1.83
C SER A 168 13.49 -4.35 1.75
N HIS A 169 14.19 -4.29 2.89
CA HIS A 169 15.66 -4.28 2.96
C HIS A 169 16.30 -5.68 3.00
N LEU A 170 15.50 -6.76 3.05
CA LEU A 170 16.01 -8.12 2.87
C LEU A 170 16.20 -8.42 1.37
N PRO A 171 17.33 -9.03 0.95
CA PRO A 171 17.53 -9.47 -0.42
C PRO A 171 16.36 -10.33 -0.94
N PRO A 172 16.00 -10.23 -2.24
CA PRO A 172 14.93 -11.05 -2.81
C PRO A 172 15.25 -12.55 -2.67
N ASP A 173 16.52 -12.92 -2.83
CA ASP A 173 17.01 -14.30 -2.75
C ASP A 173 17.33 -14.78 -1.32
N PHE A 174 16.78 -14.13 -0.28
CA PHE A 174 17.05 -14.51 1.11
C PHE A 174 16.41 -15.86 1.46
N GLU A 175 17.25 -16.91 1.57
CA GLU A 175 16.88 -18.30 1.87
C GLU A 175 15.87 -18.44 3.02
N GLY A 176 16.02 -17.66 4.09
CA GLY A 176 15.12 -17.71 5.26
C GLY A 176 13.65 -17.45 4.92
N ARG A 177 13.34 -16.63 3.89
CA ARG A 177 11.95 -16.45 3.40
C ARG A 177 11.40 -17.73 2.81
N GLN A 178 12.19 -18.44 2.00
CA GLN A 178 11.79 -19.70 1.38
C GLN A 178 11.57 -20.78 2.45
N THR A 179 12.47 -20.86 3.43
CA THR A 179 12.40 -21.84 4.52
C THR A 179 11.19 -21.63 5.44
N VAL A 180 10.90 -20.39 5.87
CA VAL A 180 9.69 -20.08 6.66
C VAL A 180 8.41 -20.35 5.86
N SER A 181 8.40 -20.04 4.56
CA SER A 181 7.27 -20.37 3.67
C SER A 181 7.03 -21.88 3.57
N GLN A 182 8.08 -22.70 3.44
CA GLN A 182 7.99 -24.16 3.47
C GLN A 182 7.46 -24.69 4.81
N TRP A 183 7.86 -24.10 5.94
CA TRP A 183 7.35 -24.48 7.27
C TRP A 183 5.85 -24.21 7.39
N CYS A 184 5.38 -23.02 7.01
CA CYS A 184 3.94 -22.70 6.98
C CYS A 184 3.15 -23.63 6.06
N ALA A 185 3.68 -23.97 4.89
CA ALA A 185 3.05 -24.91 3.96
C ALA A 185 2.95 -26.32 4.58
N ARG A 186 4.02 -26.79 5.25
CA ARG A 186 4.03 -28.08 5.96
C ARG A 186 3.02 -28.11 7.09
N CYS A 187 2.99 -27.08 7.96
CA CYS A 187 2.01 -26.92 9.03
C CYS A 187 0.56 -26.97 8.48
N SER A 188 0.28 -26.22 7.43
CA SER A 188 -1.05 -26.18 6.80
C SER A 188 -1.45 -27.54 6.19
N SER A 189 -0.52 -28.22 5.51
CA SER A 189 -0.78 -29.53 4.89
C SER A 189 -1.02 -30.66 5.89
N ILE A 190 -0.46 -30.55 7.09
CA ILE A 190 -0.70 -31.51 8.19
C ILE A 190 -2.13 -31.36 8.73
N TRP A 191 -2.62 -30.12 8.87
CA TRP A 191 -4.02 -29.86 9.25
C TRP A 191 -5.03 -30.35 8.21
N SER A 192 -4.72 -30.23 6.92
CA SER A 192 -5.61 -30.67 5.83
C SER A 192 -5.72 -32.19 5.66
N ARG A 193 -5.00 -33.02 6.43
CA ARG A 193 -5.11 -34.48 6.37
C ARG A 193 -6.15 -34.98 7.39
N PRO A 194 -7.29 -35.55 6.96
CA PRO A 194 -8.16 -36.26 7.89
C PRO A 194 -7.39 -37.45 8.47
N THR A 195 -7.21 -37.46 9.78
CA THR A 195 -6.52 -38.54 10.49
C THR A 195 -7.41 -39.78 10.48
N THR A 196 -7.24 -40.66 9.48
CA THR A 196 -7.94 -41.95 9.48
C THR A 196 -7.42 -42.78 10.66
N PRO A 197 -8.26 -43.18 11.63
CA PRO A 197 -7.82 -44.07 12.69
C PRO A 197 -7.39 -45.40 12.08
N SER A 198 -6.23 -45.90 12.49
CA SER A 198 -5.73 -47.20 12.05
C SER A 198 -6.66 -48.28 12.59
N THR A 199 -7.43 -48.90 11.68
CA THR A 199 -8.31 -50.03 12.04
C THR A 199 -7.46 -51.17 12.58
N ALA A 200 -7.52 -51.39 13.89
CA ALA A 200 -6.90 -52.54 14.51
C ALA A 200 -7.48 -53.83 13.92
N SER A 201 -6.59 -54.78 13.64
CA SER A 201 -6.92 -56.07 13.03
C SER A 201 -7.75 -56.95 13.96
N CYS A 202 -9.07 -56.98 13.77
CA CYS A 202 -9.92 -58.03 14.31
C CYS A 202 -9.92 -59.24 13.35
N THR A 203 -9.15 -60.27 13.70
CA THR A 203 -9.25 -61.61 13.10
C THR A 203 -10.62 -62.22 13.42
N PRO A 204 -11.36 -62.76 12.44
CA PRO A 204 -12.60 -63.49 12.71
C PRO A 204 -12.28 -64.92 13.18
N GLU A 205 -12.71 -65.25 14.40
CA GLU A 205 -12.70 -66.61 14.94
C GLU A 205 -13.83 -67.42 14.28
N LEU A 206 -13.54 -68.64 13.79
CA LEU A 206 -14.56 -69.51 13.18
C LEU A 206 -15.39 -70.20 14.27
N SER A 207 -16.72 -70.17 14.17
CA SER A 207 -17.62 -71.05 14.93
C SER A 207 -19.01 -71.20 14.30
N GLY A 208 -19.39 -72.45 13.97
CA GLY A 208 -20.77 -72.96 14.04
C GLY A 208 -21.75 -72.64 12.88
N PRO A 209 -22.42 -73.65 12.27
CA PRO A 209 -23.47 -73.44 11.27
C PRO A 209 -24.88 -73.35 11.88
N GLY A 210 -25.79 -72.54 11.30
CA GLY A 210 -27.12 -72.34 11.90
C GLY A 210 -28.19 -71.54 11.15
N SER A 211 -28.44 -71.82 9.86
CA SER A 211 -29.72 -71.52 9.16
C SER A 211 -30.14 -70.03 8.96
N PRO A 212 -31.13 -69.75 8.07
CA PRO A 212 -31.01 -68.59 7.17
C PRO A 212 -31.95 -67.40 7.44
N GLY A 213 -31.49 -66.20 7.05
CA GLY A 213 -32.33 -65.03 6.82
C GLY A 213 -31.54 -63.73 6.63
N GLY A 214 -31.86 -62.94 5.59
CA GLY A 214 -31.42 -61.53 5.51
C GLY A 214 -30.30 -61.18 4.51
N LEU A 215 -30.63 -61.18 3.21
CA LEU A 215 -30.18 -60.23 2.18
C LEU A 215 -28.87 -59.44 2.44
N CYS A 216 -27.75 -59.94 1.91
CA CYS A 216 -26.54 -59.14 1.70
C CYS A 216 -26.67 -58.29 0.43
N CYS A 217 -26.79 -56.97 0.55
CA CYS A 217 -26.57 -56.05 -0.57
C CYS A 217 -25.09 -55.67 -0.68
N ALA A 218 -24.48 -55.95 -1.84
CA ALA A 218 -23.07 -55.69 -2.11
C ALA A 218 -22.75 -54.17 -2.22
N PRO A 219 -21.51 -53.74 -1.92
CA PRO A 219 -21.12 -52.33 -2.02
C PRO A 219 -21.02 -51.88 -3.48
N ARG A 220 -21.71 -50.78 -3.82
CA ARG A 220 -21.63 -50.18 -5.16
C ARG A 220 -20.48 -49.18 -5.23
N ALA A 221 -19.55 -49.42 -6.15
CA ALA A 221 -18.35 -48.59 -6.30
C ALA A 221 -18.69 -47.14 -6.71
N CYS A 222 -18.08 -46.18 -6.03
CA CYS A 222 -17.97 -44.80 -6.52
C CYS A 222 -16.88 -44.74 -7.61
N ARG A 223 -17.24 -44.24 -8.80
CA ARG A 223 -16.26 -43.67 -9.75
C ARG A 223 -16.36 -42.14 -9.71
N PRO A 224 -15.25 -41.41 -9.86
CA PRO A 224 -15.26 -39.97 -10.04
C PRO A 224 -15.68 -39.61 -11.47
N ASP A 225 -16.25 -38.41 -11.65
CA ASP A 225 -16.00 -37.44 -12.74
C ASP A 225 -17.20 -36.50 -12.94
N SER A 226 -17.03 -35.22 -12.57
CA SER A 226 -17.53 -34.02 -13.29
C SER A 226 -17.52 -32.75 -12.40
N PRO A 227 -16.89 -31.64 -12.82
CA PRO A 227 -17.01 -30.30 -12.22
C PRO A 227 -17.92 -29.38 -13.07
N PRO A 228 -17.97 -28.07 -12.83
CA PRO A 228 -18.45 -27.39 -11.62
C PRO A 228 -19.68 -26.50 -11.94
N VAL A 229 -20.48 -26.13 -10.93
CA VAL A 229 -21.50 -25.07 -11.09
C VAL A 229 -21.41 -24.08 -9.94
N SER A 230 -21.08 -22.83 -10.27
CA SER A 230 -21.13 -21.69 -9.36
C SER A 230 -22.56 -21.17 -9.23
N CYS A 231 -23.04 -20.97 -8.00
CA CYS A 231 -24.19 -20.11 -7.72
C CYS A 231 -23.82 -19.09 -6.64
N HIS A 232 -24.04 -17.81 -6.95
CA HIS A 232 -23.89 -16.67 -6.04
C HIS A 232 -25.11 -16.61 -5.07
N PRO A 233 -25.02 -15.97 -3.89
CA PRO A 233 -26.08 -15.99 -2.87
C PRO A 233 -27.14 -14.88 -3.08
N GLU A 234 -27.99 -14.68 -2.06
CA GLU A 234 -29.19 -13.80 -1.91
C GLU A 234 -30.51 -14.62 -1.87
N TRP A 235 -31.45 -14.47 -0.93
CA TRP A 235 -31.57 -13.64 0.30
C TRP A 235 -32.76 -14.17 1.15
N LEU A 236 -32.81 -13.82 2.47
CA LEU A 236 -34.01 -13.55 3.33
C LEU A 236 -35.13 -14.64 3.41
N HIS A 237 -35.73 -15.00 4.54
CA HIS A 237 -36.12 -14.38 5.83
C HIS A 237 -36.44 -15.54 6.84
N LEU A 238 -36.78 -15.42 8.14
CA LEU A 238 -36.96 -14.34 9.13
C LEU A 238 -36.85 -14.96 10.56
N GLY A 239 -36.77 -14.13 11.61
CA GLY A 239 -36.98 -14.51 13.03
C GLY A 239 -35.71 -14.44 13.89
N ALA A 240 -35.42 -13.30 14.54
CA ALA A 240 -35.87 -12.92 15.89
C ALA A 240 -34.95 -13.49 17.01
N HIS A 241 -34.45 -12.75 18.00
CA HIS A 241 -34.63 -11.33 18.40
C HIS A 241 -33.34 -10.84 19.17
N PRO A 242 -33.23 -9.67 19.86
CA PRO A 242 -32.03 -8.81 19.74
C PRO A 242 -31.27 -8.59 21.08
N TRP A 243 -30.62 -7.41 21.21
CA TRP A 243 -29.97 -6.77 22.39
C TRP A 243 -28.44 -6.87 22.45
N CYS A 244 -27.75 -5.81 21.99
CA CYS A 244 -26.59 -5.19 22.66
C CYS A 244 -26.16 -3.88 21.97
N LEU A 245 -26.63 -2.73 22.48
CA LEU A 245 -25.96 -1.43 22.33
C LEU A 245 -26.06 -0.68 23.67
N ASN A 246 -24.90 -0.23 24.17
CA ASN A 246 -24.66 0.55 25.40
C ASN A 246 -25.22 2.01 25.25
N PRO A 247 -25.19 2.96 26.25
CA PRO A 247 -24.16 3.11 27.31
C PRO A 247 -24.48 3.92 28.64
N ILE A 248 -23.42 4.14 29.46
CA ILE A 248 -23.16 5.21 30.49
C ILE A 248 -23.67 5.04 31.96
N SER A 249 -22.73 5.34 32.89
CA SER A 249 -22.88 5.85 34.29
C SER A 249 -22.67 4.90 35.48
N SER A 250 -21.51 5.00 36.16
CA SER A 250 -21.40 5.41 37.58
C SER A 250 -19.93 5.55 38.06
N HIS A 251 -19.72 6.32 39.14
CA HIS A 251 -18.42 6.78 39.65
C HIS A 251 -17.59 5.71 40.42
N PRO A 252 -16.27 5.94 40.61
CA PRO A 252 -15.41 5.12 41.48
C PRO A 252 -15.52 5.53 42.97
N PRO A 253 -15.25 4.62 43.92
CA PRO A 253 -15.00 4.98 45.31
C PRO A 253 -13.61 5.60 45.48
N HIS A 254 -13.54 6.62 46.33
CA HIS A 254 -12.40 7.52 46.48
C HIS A 254 -11.30 6.97 47.39
N ASN A 255 -10.05 7.40 47.15
CA ASN A 255 -8.95 7.25 48.09
C ASN A 255 -9.23 8.04 49.39
N LYS A 256 -8.70 7.57 50.53
CA LYS A 256 -8.58 8.31 51.79
C LYS A 256 -7.22 8.05 52.45
N ASP A 257 -6.31 8.96 52.13
CA ASP A 257 -5.41 9.67 53.03
C ASP A 257 -4.76 8.90 54.20
N THR A 258 -3.42 8.89 54.22
CA THR A 258 -2.70 9.44 55.38
C THR A 258 -1.29 9.91 54.98
N PHE A 259 -1.05 11.20 55.23
CA PHE A 259 0.22 11.90 55.55
C PHE A 259 1.55 11.32 55.05
#